data_AF-A0A3M1DNE1-F1
#
_entry.id   AF-A0A3M1DNE1-F1
#
_cell.length_a   1.000
_cell.length_b   1.000
_cell.length_c   1.000
_cell.angle_alpha   90.00
_cell.angle_beta   90.00
_cell.angle_gamma   90.00
#
_symmetry.space_group_name_H-M   'P 1'
#
loop_
_entity.id
_entity.type
_entity.pdbx_description
1 polymer ?
#
loop_
_entity_poly.entity_id
_entity_poly.type
_entity_poly.pdbx_seq_one_letter_code
_entity_poly.pdbx_strand_id
1 'polypeptide(L)' 'MQHPLVSILINNYNNGPWIEACVRSALEQTYPHVEVIV' A
#
# COMPACT_ATOMS: atom_id res chain seq x y z
N MET A 1 2.27 12.20 -17.28
CA MET A 1 2.00 10.98 -16.48
C MET A 1 2.98 11.01 -15.33
N GLN A 2 2.51 11.03 -14.08
CA GLN A 2 3.39 10.95 -12.91
C GLN A 2 3.56 9.48 -12.56
N HIS A 3 4.76 8.95 -12.74
CA HIS A 3 5.08 7.56 -12.42
C HIS A 3 5.19 7.40 -10.90
N PRO A 4 4.74 6.26 -10.34
CA PRO A 4 5.04 5.96 -8.94
C PRO A 4 6.56 5.96 -8.76
N LEU A 5 7.04 6.68 -7.74
CA LEU A 5 8.46 6.67 -7.37
C LEU A 5 8.75 5.65 -6.26
N VAL A 6 7.69 5.17 -5.60
CA VAL A 6 7.78 4.24 -4.47
C VAL A 6 6.76 3.13 -4.65
N SER A 7 7.23 1.89 -4.56
CA SER A 7 6.39 0.69 -4.52
C SER A 7 6.36 0.14 -3.11
N ILE A 8 5.17 0.01 -2.53
CA ILE A 8 4.95 -0.57 -1.20
C ILE A 8 4.47 -2.01 -1.41
N LEU A 9 5.28 -2.98 -1.00
CA LEU A 9 4.96 -4.40 -1.11
C LEU A 9 4.43 -4.90 0.25
N ILE A 10 3.23 -5.48 0.25
CA ILE A 10 2.56 -6.03 1.43
C ILE A 10 2.40 -7.53 1.23
N ASN A 11 3.34 -8.32 1.74
CA ASN A 11 3.19 -9.77 1.74
C ASN A 11 2.05 -10.19 2.67
N ASN A 12 1.00 -10.79 2.11
CA ASN A 12 -0.17 -11.18 2.88
C ASN A 12 -0.40 -12.70 2.85
N TYR A 13 -0.51 -13.32 4.03
CA TYR A 13 -0.97 -14.69 4.19
C TYR A 13 -1.91 -14.78 5.39
N ASN A 14 -3.18 -15.10 5.13
CA ASN A 14 -4.24 -15.26 6.14
C ASN A 14 -4.44 -14.08 7.14
N ASN A 15 -3.99 -12.86 6.82
CA ASN A 15 -4.17 -11.67 7.68
C ASN A 15 -5.48 -10.92 7.39
N GLY A 16 -6.57 -11.64 7.12
CA GLY A 16 -7.88 -11.07 6.79
C GLY A 16 -8.34 -9.93 7.73
N PRO A 17 -8.19 -10.05 9.06
CA PRO A 17 -8.58 -8.98 9.99
C PRO A 17 -7.80 -7.67 9.88
N TRP A 18 -6.61 -7.67 9.27
CA TRP A 18 -5.69 -6.52 9.29
C TRP A 18 -5.35 -5.98 7.90
N ILE A 19 -5.59 -6.75 6.85
CA ILE A 19 -5.16 -6.38 5.49
C ILE A 19 -5.81 -5.08 5.01
N GLU A 20 -7.07 -4.83 5.37
CA GLU A 20 -7.75 -3.57 5.01
C GLU A 20 -7.09 -2.36 5.68
N ALA A 21 -6.84 -2.42 6.98
CA ALA A 21 -6.20 -1.34 7.73
C ALA A 21 -4.78 -1.08 7.22
N CYS A 22 -4.04 -2.14 6.88
CA CYS A 22 -2.70 -2.05 6.30
C CYS A 22 -2.70 -1.34 4.94
N VAL A 23 -3.58 -1.76 4.02
CA VAL A 23 -3.71 -1.14 2.70
C VAL A 23 -4.15 0.32 2.82
N ARG A 24 -5.12 0.62 3.70
CA ARG A 24 -5.58 1.98 3.94
C ARG A 24 -4.44 2.88 4.44
N SER A 25 -3.66 2.42 5.40
CA SER A 25 -2.49 3.14 5.89
C SER A 25 -1.44 3.37 4.78
N ALA A 26 -1.22 2.39 3.90
CA ALA A 26 -0.26 2.52 2.80
C ALA A 26 -0.72 3.49 1.70
N LEU A 27 -2.02 3.70 1.54
CA LEU A 27 -2.59 4.67 0.61
C LEU A 27 -2.62 6.10 1.18
N GLU A 28 -2.68 6.25 2.52
CA GLU A 28 -2.75 7.53 3.23
C GLU A 28 -1.36 8.16 3.49
N GLN A 29 -0.40 7.95 2.58
CA GLN A 29 0.93 8.55 2.70
C GLN A 29 0.89 10.05 2.34
N THR A 30 1.73 10.85 3.01
CA THR A 30 1.90 12.28 2.68
C THR A 30 2.57 12.48 1.33
N TYR A 31 3.26 11.46 0.82
CA TYR A 31 3.81 11.42 -0.53
C TYR A 31 2.81 10.75 -1.50
N PRO A 32 2.35 11.44 -2.56
CA PRO A 32 1.20 10.97 -3.36
C PRO A 32 1.54 9.98 -4.49
N HIS A 33 2.82 9.77 -4.81
CA HIS A 33 3.23 8.94 -5.96
C HIS A 33 3.67 7.55 -5.54
N VAL A 34 2.73 6.81 -4.96
CA VAL A 34 2.91 5.44 -4.48
C VAL A 34 2.10 4.44 -5.30
N GLU A 35 2.62 3.22 -5.43
CA GLU A 35 1.84 2.04 -5.80
C GLU A 35 1.86 1.04 -4.64
N VAL A 36 0.72 0.39 -4.37
CA VAL A 36 0.58 -0.62 -3.31
C VAL A 36 0.32 -1.96 -3.96
N ILE A 37 1.18 -2.94 -3.70
CA ILE A 37 1.14 -4.29 -4.26
C ILE A 37 0.97 -5.27 -3.09
N VAL A 38 -0.09 -6.07 -3.12
CA VAL A 38 -0.47 -7.02 -2.07
C VAL A 38 -0.33 -8.45 -2.58
#